data_AF-A0A672K795-F1
#
_entry.id   AF-A0A672K795-F1
#
_cell.length_a   1.000
_cell.length_b   1.000
_cell.length_c   1.000
_cell.angle_alpha   90.00
_cell.angle_beta   90.00
_cell.angle_gamma   90.00
#
_symmetry.space_group_name_H-M   'P 1'
#
loop_
_entity.id
_entity.type
_entity.pdbx_description
1 polymer ?
#
loop_
_entity_poly.entity_id
_entity_poly.type
_entity_poly.pdbx_seq_one_letter_code
_entity_poly.pdbx_strand_id
1 'polypeptide(L)' 'MKRFPPSDDPAEVIEPGEVCDTLVGKQVECEKDGTQKMGTIIQQVQAKPSVYFIKFDDDYHIYVYDMVGS' A
#
# COMPACT_ATOMS: atom_id res chain seq x y z
N MET A 1 28.16 3.33 -7.30
CA MET A 1 26.75 3.65 -7.00
C MET A 1 26.05 3.93 -8.34
N LYS A 2 25.24 3.02 -8.88
CA LYS A 2 24.47 3.30 -10.11
C LYS A 2 23.17 3.98 -9.70
N ARG A 3 23.00 5.27 -10.03
CA ARG A 3 21.71 5.97 -9.88
C ARG A 3 20.92 5.75 -11.16
N PHE A 4 19.73 5.17 -11.05
CA PHE A 4 18.76 5.15 -12.14
C PHE A 4 18.15 6.57 -12.25
N PRO A 5 17.89 7.09 -13.46
CA PRO A 5 17.18 8.36 -13.59
C PRO A 5 15.75 8.20 -13.04
N PRO A 6 15.19 9.21 -12.36
CA PRO A 6 13.77 9.19 -12.05
C PRO A 6 13.00 9.12 -13.38
N SER A 7 12.08 8.18 -13.50
CA SER A 7 11.15 8.12 -14.64
C SER A 7 10.36 9.42 -14.63
N ASP A 8 10.48 10.20 -15.70
CA ASP A 8 9.76 11.46 -15.91
C ASP A 8 8.32 11.12 -16.32
N ASP A 9 7.56 10.59 -15.37
CA ASP A 9 6.11 10.44 -15.49
C ASP A 9 5.49 11.73 -14.92
N PRO A 10 4.59 12.42 -15.65
CA PRO A 10 4.04 13.67 -15.17
C PRO A 10 3.32 13.37 -13.86
N ALA A 11 3.67 14.11 -12.81
CA ALA A 11 2.93 14.10 -11.57
C ALA A 11 1.46 14.42 -11.89
N GLU A 12 0.63 13.38 -11.98
CA GLU A 12 -0.81 13.53 -12.13
C GLU A 12 -1.28 14.29 -10.90
N VAL A 13 -1.74 15.51 -11.14
CA VAL A 13 -2.35 16.38 -10.15
C VAL A 13 -3.61 15.66 -9.68
N ILE A 14 -3.54 15.01 -8.53
CA ILE A 14 -4.69 14.34 -7.91
C ILE A 14 -5.65 15.45 -7.46
N GLU A 15 -6.72 15.62 -8.22
CA GLU A 15 -7.80 16.56 -7.92
C GLU A 15 -8.39 16.27 -6.51
N PRO A 16 -8.64 17.29 -5.66
CA PRO A 16 -9.04 17.11 -4.25
C PRO A 16 -10.47 16.59 -4.03
N GLY A 17 -11.08 15.92 -5.01
CA GLY A 17 -12.46 15.44 -4.97
C GLY A 17 -12.69 14.07 -5.62
N GLU A 18 -11.65 13.41 -6.13
CA GLU A 18 -11.80 12.03 -6.56
C GLU A 18 -11.94 11.18 -5.29
N VAL A 19 -13.11 10.57 -5.11
CA VAL A 19 -13.34 9.56 -4.08
C VAL A 19 -12.43 8.40 -4.45
N CYS A 20 -11.17 8.50 -4.06
CA CYS A 20 -10.24 7.42 -4.23
C CYS A 20 -10.85 6.26 -3.44
N ASP A 21 -11.15 5.15 -4.10
CA ASP A 21 -11.46 3.86 -3.47
C ASP A 21 -10.21 3.35 -2.74
N THR A 22 -9.60 4.20 -1.91
CA THR A 22 -8.36 3.91 -1.22
C THR A 22 -8.71 2.95 -0.10
N LEU A 23 -8.06 1.78 -0.13
CA LEU A 23 -8.15 0.82 0.96
C LEU A 23 -7.45 1.32 2.24
N VAL A 24 -6.80 2.49 2.19
CA VAL A 24 -6.13 3.11 3.33
C VAL A 24 -7.12 3.35 4.47
N GLY A 25 -6.70 2.99 5.67
CA GLY A 25 -7.52 2.99 6.88
C GLY A 25 -8.38 1.74 7.06
N LYS A 26 -8.50 0.87 6.05
CA LYS A 26 -9.21 -0.41 6.22
C LYS A 26 -8.33 -1.40 7.00
N GLN A 27 -8.99 -2.17 7.86
CA GLN A 27 -8.37 -3.32 8.50
C GLN A 27 -8.25 -4.47 7.50
N VAL A 28 -7.18 -5.24 7.64
CA VAL A 28 -6.90 -6.44 6.90
C VAL A 28 -6.59 -7.57 7.87
N GLU A 29 -6.97 -8.76 7.46
CA GLU A 29 -6.68 -9.97 8.18
C GLU A 29 -5.81 -10.86 7.29
N CYS A 30 -4.68 -11.31 7.81
CA CYS A 30 -3.78 -12.19 7.09
C CYS A 30 -3.53 -13.43 7.92
N GLU A 31 -3.79 -14.60 7.38
CA GLU A 31 -3.33 -15.85 7.96
C GLU A 31 -1.91 -16.11 7.48
N LYS A 32 -0.95 -16.07 8.40
CA LYS A 32 0.44 -16.42 8.12
C LYS A 32 0.91 -17.48 9.10
N ASP A 33 1.33 -18.62 8.56
CA ASP A 33 1.86 -19.75 9.34
C ASP A 33 0.87 -20.25 10.42
N GLY A 34 -0.44 -20.24 10.10
CA GLY A 34 -1.52 -20.64 11.02
C GLY A 34 -1.83 -19.62 12.11
N THR A 35 -1.21 -18.43 12.07
CA THR A 35 -1.53 -17.31 12.96
C THR A 35 -2.28 -16.24 12.16
N GLN A 36 -3.48 -15.91 12.61
CA GLN A 36 -4.26 -14.80 12.08
C GLN A 36 -3.68 -13.49 12.64
N LYS A 37 -3.29 -12.60 11.73
CA LYS A 37 -2.74 -11.28 12.06
C LYS A 37 -3.67 -10.20 11.55
N MET A 38 -4.06 -9.31 12.45
CA MET A 38 -4.76 -8.08 12.10
C MET A 38 -3.75 -6.98 11.77
N GLY A 39 -4.06 -6.24 10.73
CA GLY A 39 -3.28 -5.07 10.34
C GLY A 39 -4.15 -4.01 9.71
N THR A 40 -3.55 -2.85 9.50
CA THR A 40 -4.20 -1.70 8.86
C THR A 40 -3.44 -1.33 7.61
N ILE A 41 -4.15 -1.04 6.54
CA ILE A 41 -3.57 -0.45 5.34
C ILE A 41 -3.30 1.02 5.65
N ILE A 42 -2.03 1.41 5.74
CA ILE A 42 -1.64 2.75 6.16
C ILE A 42 -1.35 3.68 4.98
N GLN A 43 -1.01 3.13 3.82
CA GLN A 43 -0.70 3.94 2.64
C GLN A 43 -0.83 3.13 1.35
N GLN A 44 -1.23 3.80 0.27
CA GLN A 44 -1.18 3.29 -1.10
C GLN A 44 0.02 3.92 -1.82
N VAL A 45 0.73 3.14 -2.63
CA VAL A 45 1.86 3.63 -3.42
C VAL A 45 1.34 4.38 -4.64
N GLN A 46 1.63 5.69 -4.73
CA GLN A 46 1.16 6.53 -5.84
C GLN A 46 1.72 6.06 -7.20
N ALA A 47 2.99 5.66 -7.26
CA ALA A 47 3.60 5.17 -8.49
C ALA A 47 3.05 3.80 -8.96
N LYS A 48 2.40 3.04 -8.06
CA LYS A 48 1.81 1.74 -8.38
C LYS A 48 0.60 1.49 -7.47
N PRO A 49 -0.60 1.93 -7.88
CA PRO A 49 -1.82 1.88 -7.07
C PRO A 49 -2.24 0.47 -6.59
N SER A 50 -1.72 -0.60 -7.19
CA SER A 50 -1.94 -1.96 -6.70
C SER A 50 -1.12 -2.31 -5.45
N VAL A 51 -0.12 -1.50 -5.10
CA VAL A 51 0.76 -1.74 -3.96
C VAL A 51 0.33 -0.93 -2.74
N TYR A 52 0.27 -1.62 -1.60
CA TYR A 52 -0.16 -1.07 -0.33
C TYR A 52 0.84 -1.35 0.77
N PHE A 53 0.97 -0.39 1.69
CA PHE A 53 1.70 -0.53 2.93
C PHE A 53 0.76 -0.95 4.03
N ILE A 54 1.09 -2.06 4.69
CA ILE A 54 0.29 -2.67 5.74
C ILE A 54 1.10 -2.69 7.03
N LYS A 55 0.48 -2.23 8.11
CA LYS A 55 1.01 -2.27 9.45
C LYS A 55 0.23 -3.30 10.26
N PHE A 56 0.86 -4.40 10.62
CA PHE A 56 0.26 -5.38 11.54
C PHE A 56 0.45 -4.90 12.98
N ASP A 57 -0.51 -5.25 13.84
CA ASP A 57 -0.53 -4.81 15.24
C ASP A 57 0.56 -5.50 16.07
N ASP A 58 0.93 -6.72 15.70
CA ASP A 58 1.87 -7.57 16.45
C ASP A 58 3.35 -7.24 16.23
N ASP A 59 3.68 -6.28 15.35
CA ASP A 59 5.07 -6.02 14.97
C ASP A 59 5.33 -4.55 14.57
N TYR A 60 6.61 -4.15 14.60
CA TYR A 60 7.08 -2.82 14.28
C TYR A 60 7.34 -2.58 12.79
N HIS A 61 7.44 -3.64 11.97
CA HIS A 61 7.69 -3.51 10.54
C HIS A 61 6.46 -3.01 9.75
N ILE A 62 6.73 -2.36 8.62
CA ILE A 62 5.74 -2.03 7.60
C ILE A 62 5.95 -3.01 6.44
N TYR A 63 4.89 -3.69 6.05
CA TYR A 63 4.90 -4.67 4.98
C TYR A 63 4.36 -4.06 3.70
N VAL A 64 4.91 -4.50 2.58
CA VAL A 64 4.52 -4.04 1.24
C VAL A 64 3.86 -5.20 0.52
N TYR A 65 2.59 -5.02 0.13
CA TYR A 65 1.80 -6.04 -0.56
C TYR A 65 1.30 -5.52 -1.90
N ASP A 66 1.37 -6.36 -2.94
CA ASP A 66 0.71 -6.13 -4.22
C ASP A 66 -0.69 -6.78 -4.16
N MET A 67 -1.71 -5.94 -4.05
CA MET A 67 -3.11 -6.34 -3.96
C MET A 67 -3.64 -6.41 -5.40
N VAL A 68 -3.52 -7.58 -6.01
CA VAL A 68 -4.11 -7.84 -7.33
C VAL A 68 -5.60 -8.10 -7.12
N GLY A 69 -6.45 -7.20 -7.63
CA GLY A 69 -7.89 -7.42 -7.67
C GLY A 69 -8.18 -8.69 -8.48
N SER A 70 -8.92 -9.63 -7.90
CA SER A 70 -9.40 -10.84 -8.55
C SER A 70 -10.33 -10.54 -9.72
#